data_AF-A0A832LXW6-F1
#
_entry.id   AF-A0A832LXW6-F1
#
_cell.length_a   1.000
_cell.length_b   1.000
_cell.length_c   1.000
_cell.angle_alpha   90.00
_cell.angle_beta   90.00
_cell.angle_gamma   90.00
#
_symmetry.space_group_name_H-M   'P 1'
#
loop_
_entity.id
_entity.type
_entity.pdbx_description
1 polymer ?
#
loop_
_entity_poly.entity_id
_entity_poly.type
_entity_poly.pdbx_seq_one_letter_code
_entity_poly.pdbx_strand_id
1 'polypeptide(L)'
;MFNLRLIGLFLFFFFFNLSLGYAEDGEKLFKSKGCASCHSQSFDFFAPSLKTISKSYRDKRVELINFLQGKSPGLIYKEPKSMKNIVNNITKKLTPEELEALTNYLLSH
;
A
#
# COMPACT_ATOMS: atom_id res chain seq x y z
N MET A 1 -45.96 -3.43 14.69
CA MET A 1 -45.10 -2.68 15.63
C MET A 1 -43.66 -2.93 15.25
N PHE A 2 -43.03 -2.01 14.52
CA PHE A 2 -41.62 -2.12 14.13
C PHE A 2 -40.75 -1.91 15.37
N ASN A 3 -39.92 -2.91 15.68
CA ASN A 3 -39.17 -2.98 16.93
C ASN A 3 -38.00 -1.98 16.88
N LEU A 4 -38.13 -0.85 17.58
CA LEU A 4 -37.17 0.27 17.57
C LEU A 4 -35.72 -0.15 17.93
N ARG A 5 -35.58 -1.27 18.65
CA ARG A 5 -34.28 -1.90 18.99
C ARG A 5 -33.54 -2.50 17.79
N LEU A 6 -34.25 -3.02 16.78
CA LEU A 6 -33.64 -3.64 15.60
C LEU A 6 -33.10 -2.58 14.62
N ILE A 7 -33.79 -1.43 14.54
CA ILE A 7 -33.37 -0.28 13.73
C ILE A 7 -32.10 0.35 14.32
N GLY A 8 -31.99 0.43 15.65
CA GLY A 8 -30.78 0.91 16.32
C GLY A 8 -29.55 0.05 16.06
N LEU A 9 -29.70 -1.28 16.00
CA LEU A 9 -28.59 -2.20 15.69
C LEU A 9 -28.19 -2.12 14.20
N PHE A 10 -29.17 -1.93 13.32
CA PHE A 10 -28.94 -1.81 11.87
C PHE A 10 -28.29 -0.46 11.51
N LEU A 11 -28.71 0.63 12.16
CA LEU A 11 -28.08 1.95 12.03
C LEU A 11 -26.68 1.97 12.66
N PHE A 12 -26.45 1.25 13.76
CA PHE A 12 -25.12 1.09 14.33
C PHE A 12 -24.19 0.29 13.39
N PHE A 13 -24.67 -0.79 12.77
CA PHE A 13 -23.90 -1.52 11.77
C PHE A 13 -23.65 -0.68 10.50
N PHE A 14 -24.62 0.12 10.06
CA PHE A 14 -24.47 0.99 8.89
C PHE A 14 -23.50 2.15 9.17
N PHE A 15 -23.54 2.76 10.37
CA PHE A 15 -22.55 3.77 10.78
C PHE A 15 -21.16 3.19 11.05
N PHE A 16 -21.07 1.96 11.56
CA PHE A 16 -19.78 1.26 11.77
C PHE A 16 -19.11 0.85 10.44
N ASN A 17 -19.90 0.61 9.39
CA ASN A 17 -19.38 0.44 8.02
C ASN A 17 -19.12 1.77 7.31
N LEU A 18 -19.77 2.88 7.72
CA LEU A 18 -19.53 4.21 7.13
C LEU A 18 -18.21 4.85 7.60
N SER A 19 -17.63 4.34 8.69
CA SER A 19 -16.23 4.58 9.06
C SER A 19 -15.22 3.77 8.24
N LEU A 20 -15.64 3.08 7.16
CA LEU A 20 -14.73 2.76 6.06
C LEU A 20 -14.28 4.10 5.46
N GLY A 21 -13.24 4.67 6.06
CA GLY A 21 -12.58 5.87 5.59
C GLY A 21 -12.29 5.74 4.11
N TYR A 22 -12.42 6.85 3.38
CA TYR A 22 -12.12 6.90 1.96
C TYR A 22 -10.79 6.18 1.68
N ALA A 23 -10.87 4.99 1.11
CA ALA A 23 -9.68 4.26 0.72
C ALA A 23 -9.05 5.07 -0.42
N GLU A 24 -7.88 5.64 -0.16
CA GLU A 24 -7.12 6.35 -1.19
C GLU A 24 -6.85 5.38 -2.36
N ASP A 25 -7.01 5.87 -3.58
CA ASP A 25 -6.74 5.07 -4.79
C ASP A 25 -5.23 4.83 -4.91
N GLY A 26 -4.80 3.62 -4.56
CA GLY A 26 -3.39 3.24 -4.57
C GLY A 26 -2.73 3.29 -5.95
N GLU A 27 -3.49 3.08 -7.05
CA GLU A 27 -2.95 3.21 -8.41
C GLU A 27 -2.68 4.68 -8.74
N LYS A 28 -3.66 5.54 -8.46
CA LYS A 28 -3.52 7.00 -8.66
C LYS A 28 -2.39 7.54 -7.78
N LEU A 29 -2.26 7.06 -6.55
CA LEU A 29 -1.19 7.44 -5.65
C LEU A 29 0.18 7.00 -6.19
N PHE A 30 0.30 5.74 -6.61
CA PHE A 30 1.52 5.20 -7.23
C PHE A 30 1.97 6.03 -8.45
N LYS A 31 1.04 6.43 -9.31
CA LYS A 31 1.33 7.29 -10.46
C LYS A 31 1.73 8.71 -10.02
N SER A 32 0.96 9.33 -9.12
CA SER A 32 1.19 10.73 -8.71
C SER A 32 2.49 10.94 -7.92
N LYS A 33 2.97 9.92 -7.19
CA LYS A 33 4.26 9.97 -6.48
C LYS A 33 5.45 9.60 -7.39
N GLY A 34 5.21 9.36 -8.68
CA GLY A 34 6.24 9.13 -9.69
C GLY A 34 6.77 7.69 -9.75
N CYS A 35 6.19 6.74 -9.01
CA CYS A 35 6.69 5.35 -8.94
C CYS A 35 6.68 4.65 -10.31
N ALA A 36 5.71 4.99 -11.16
CA ALA A 36 5.56 4.47 -12.51
C ALA A 36 6.71 4.83 -13.47
N SER A 37 7.56 5.80 -13.11
CA SER A 37 8.74 6.17 -13.92
C SER A 37 9.82 5.08 -13.95
N CYS A 38 9.90 4.26 -12.89
CA CYS A 38 10.88 3.18 -12.78
C CYS A 38 10.23 1.79 -12.74
N HIS A 39 9.04 1.69 -12.14
CA HIS A 39 8.37 0.41 -11.91
C HIS A 39 7.29 0.15 -12.94
N SER A 40 7.49 -0.88 -13.77
CA SER A 40 6.49 -1.35 -14.73
C SER A 40 5.50 -2.34 -14.08
N GLN A 41 4.43 -2.70 -14.77
CA GLN A 41 3.48 -3.71 -14.28
C GLN A 41 4.11 -5.12 -14.17
N SER A 42 4.88 -5.54 -15.18
CA SER A 42 5.30 -6.95 -15.32
C SER A 42 6.71 -7.19 -15.86
N PHE A 43 7.43 -6.13 -16.27
CA PHE A 43 8.74 -6.23 -16.88
C PHE A 43 9.83 -5.64 -15.97
N ASP A 44 10.78 -6.47 -15.56
CA ASP A 44 11.92 -6.06 -14.75
C ASP A 44 13.03 -5.52 -15.66
N PHE A 45 13.42 -4.25 -15.49
CA PHE A 45 14.51 -3.66 -16.27
C PHE A 45 15.45 -2.84 -15.38
N PHE A 46 15.12 -1.58 -15.10
CA PHE A 46 15.90 -0.73 -14.19
C PHE A 46 15.44 -0.84 -12.73
N ALA A 47 14.19 -1.26 -12.52
CA ALA A 47 13.61 -1.55 -11.21
C ALA A 47 12.71 -2.80 -11.31
N PRO A 48 12.42 -3.48 -10.19
CA PRO A 48 11.51 -4.62 -10.20
C PRO A 48 10.09 -4.19 -10.58
N SER A 49 9.41 -4.98 -11.40
CA SER A 49 8.00 -4.77 -11.73
C SER A 49 7.10 -4.93 -10.51
N LEU A 50 5.87 -4.43 -10.62
CA LEU A 50 4.83 -4.64 -9.59
C LEU A 50 4.60 -6.13 -9.34
N LYS A 51 4.57 -6.94 -10.38
CA LYS A 51 4.48 -8.41 -10.27
C LYS A 51 5.64 -9.01 -9.46
N THR A 52 6.87 -8.54 -9.70
CA THR A 52 8.05 -9.01 -8.94
C THR A 52 8.00 -8.53 -7.49
N ILE A 53 7.58 -7.29 -7.23
CA ILE A 53 7.42 -6.73 -5.88
C ILE A 53 6.39 -7.55 -5.10
N SER A 54 5.17 -7.68 -5.62
CA SER A 54 4.09 -8.42 -4.98
C SER A 54 4.50 -9.86 -4.65
N LYS A 55 5.09 -10.57 -5.61
CA LYS A 55 5.58 -11.93 -5.39
C LYS A 55 6.64 -12.01 -4.29
N SER A 56 7.56 -11.05 -4.23
CA SER A 56 8.67 -11.04 -3.26
C SER A 56 8.20 -10.74 -1.83
N TYR A 57 7.14 -9.93 -1.71
CA TYR A 57 6.54 -9.51 -0.44
C TYR A 57 5.23 -10.24 -0.10
N ARG A 58 4.92 -11.34 -0.79
CA ARG A 58 3.77 -12.20 -0.45
C ARG A 58 3.83 -12.58 1.03
N ASP A 59 2.74 -12.31 1.74
CA ASP A 59 2.58 -12.52 3.18
C ASP A 59 3.58 -11.77 4.07
N LYS A 60 4.31 -10.80 3.52
CA LYS A 60 5.37 -10.00 4.17
C LYS A 60 5.06 -8.51 4.14
N ARG A 61 3.82 -8.16 4.48
CA ARG A 61 3.32 -6.77 4.47
C ARG A 61 4.15 -5.88 5.40
N VAL A 62 4.49 -6.37 6.58
CA VAL A 62 5.22 -5.60 7.59
C VAL A 62 6.63 -5.24 7.09
N GLU A 63 7.28 -6.18 6.42
CA GLU A 63 8.59 -6.01 5.80
C GLU A 63 8.54 -5.02 4.63
N LEU A 64 7.48 -5.07 3.81
CA LEU A 64 7.27 -4.09 2.76
C LEU A 64 7.13 -2.68 3.36
N ILE A 65 6.29 -2.51 4.38
CA ILE A 65 6.11 -1.22 5.06
C ILE A 65 7.44 -0.74 5.68
N ASN A 66 8.21 -1.63 6.30
CA ASN A 66 9.52 -1.29 6.86
C ASN A 66 10.52 -0.85 5.79
N PHE A 67 10.50 -1.47 4.60
CA PHE A 67 11.29 -1.03 3.46
C PHE A 67 10.83 0.35 2.97
N LEU A 68 9.53 0.54 2.73
CA LEU A 68 8.95 1.82 2.29
C LEU A 68 9.29 2.94 3.28
N GLN A 69 9.33 2.67 4.58
CA GLN A 69 9.68 3.65 5.61
C GLN A 69 11.18 3.75 5.90
N GLY A 70 12.04 3.09 5.11
CA GLY A 70 13.50 3.13 5.25
C GLY A 70 14.06 2.39 6.49
N LYS A 71 13.20 1.72 7.26
CA LYS A 71 13.54 1.01 8.51
C LYS A 71 14.37 -0.23 8.25
N SER A 72 14.15 -0.92 7.13
CA SER A 72 14.93 -2.11 6.72
C SER A 72 15.32 -2.07 5.25
N PRO A 73 16.40 -2.77 4.83
CA PRO A 73 16.62 -3.08 3.42
C PRO A 73 15.47 -3.88 2.82
N GLY A 74 15.35 -3.85 1.50
CA GLY A 74 14.34 -4.64 0.79
C GLY A 74 14.74 -6.11 0.69
N LEU A 75 13.75 -6.95 0.39
CA LEU A 75 13.90 -8.41 0.33
C LEU A 75 14.22 -8.94 -1.07
N ILE A 76 14.22 -8.06 -2.08
CA ILE A 76 14.44 -8.46 -3.47
C ILE A 76 15.93 -8.76 -3.70
N TYR A 77 16.22 -9.89 -4.33
CA TYR A 77 17.59 -10.32 -4.58
C TYR A 77 18.36 -9.29 -5.41
N LYS A 78 19.61 -9.01 -5.00
CA LYS A 78 20.51 -7.99 -5.59
C LYS A 78 20.00 -6.54 -5.51
N GLU A 79 18.92 -6.26 -4.77
CA GLU A 79 18.52 -4.89 -4.49
C GLU A 79 19.60 -4.17 -3.67
N PRO A 80 20.06 -2.98 -4.10
CA PRO A 80 21.00 -2.19 -3.31
C PRO A 80 20.40 -1.82 -1.95
N LYS A 81 21.14 -2.03 -0.85
CA LYS A 81 20.67 -1.66 0.51
C LYS A 81 20.33 -0.17 0.64
N SER A 82 20.89 0.69 -0.21
CA SER A 82 20.61 2.11 -0.29
C SER A 82 19.23 2.43 -0.89
N MET A 83 18.60 1.49 -1.59
CA MET A 83 17.32 1.71 -2.27
C MET A 83 16.21 2.16 -1.31
N LYS A 84 16.22 1.61 -0.09
CA LYS A 84 15.30 2.02 0.99
C LYS A 84 15.34 3.52 1.26
N ASN A 85 16.50 4.18 1.11
CA ASN A 85 16.63 5.62 1.36
C ASN A 85 16.02 6.44 0.23
N ILE A 86 16.18 5.99 -1.02
CA ILE A 86 15.60 6.62 -2.20
C ILE A 86 14.08 6.54 -2.12
N VAL A 87 13.55 5.34 -1.87
CA VAL A 87 12.11 5.10 -1.71
C VAL A 87 11.56 5.91 -0.53
N ASN A 88 12.23 5.87 0.62
CA ASN A 88 11.80 6.60 1.82
C ASN A 88 11.73 8.11 1.64
N ASN A 89 12.52 8.71 0.72
CA ASN A 89 12.41 10.15 0.44
C ASN A 89 11.04 10.55 -0.15
N ILE A 90 10.36 9.60 -0.78
CA ILE A 90 9.01 9.76 -1.33
C ILE A 90 7.97 9.36 -0.27
N THR A 91 8.11 8.17 0.30
CA THR A 91 7.08 7.51 1.13
C THR A 91 7.00 8.00 2.57
N LYS A 92 8.07 8.59 3.15
CA LYS A 92 8.01 9.16 4.52
C LYS A 92 7.04 10.33 4.68
N LYS A 93 6.63 10.92 3.55
CA LYS A 93 5.70 12.06 3.50
C LYS A 93 4.24 11.62 3.36
N LEU A 94 3.99 10.33 3.17
CA LEU A 94 2.64 9.81 3.02
C LEU A 94 1.94 9.78 4.38
N THR A 95 0.64 10.06 4.38
CA THR A 95 -0.20 9.76 5.55
C THR A 95 -0.28 8.26 5.78
N PRO A 96 -0.72 7.79 6.96
CA PRO A 96 -0.96 6.37 7.20
C PRO A 96 -1.89 5.73 6.16
N GLU A 97 -2.95 6.44 5.76
CA GLU A 97 -3.96 5.99 4.79
C GLU A 97 -3.35 5.91 3.38
N GLU A 98 -2.58 6.92 2.96
CA GLU A 98 -1.85 6.89 1.69
C GLU A 98 -0.83 5.73 1.66
N LEU A 99 -0.10 5.52 2.75
CA LEU A 99 0.89 4.43 2.84
C LEU A 99 0.19 3.06 2.76
N GLU A 100 -0.95 2.90 3.42
CA GLU A 100 -1.76 1.69 3.34
C GLU A 100 -2.27 1.44 1.91
N ALA A 101 -2.84 2.47 1.27
CA ALA A 101 -3.31 2.41 -0.12
C ALA A 101 -2.19 2.02 -1.10
N LEU A 102 -1.02 2.65 -0.98
CA LEU A 102 0.14 2.30 -1.80
C LEU A 102 0.58 0.86 -1.55
N THR A 103 0.65 0.44 -0.28
CA THR A 103 1.05 -0.93 0.09
C THR A 103 0.08 -1.96 -0.50
N ASN A 104 -1.23 -1.69 -0.42
CA ASN A 104 -2.26 -2.56 -0.98
C ASN A 104 -2.13 -2.67 -2.51
N TYR A 105 -1.90 -1.56 -3.20
CA TYR A 105 -1.69 -1.56 -4.65
C TYR A 105 -0.42 -2.32 -5.07
N LEU A 106 0.69 -2.16 -4.34
CA LEU A 106 1.93 -2.90 -4.63
C LEU A 106 1.79 -4.41 -4.44
N LEU A 107 0.94 -4.86 -3.50
CA LEU A 107 0.71 -6.27 -3.20
C LEU A 107 -0.41 -6.92 -4.06
N SER A 108 -1.17 -6.13 -4.83
CA SER A 108 -2.28 -6.66 -5.64
C SER A 108 -1.89 -7.13 -7.05
N HIS A 109 -0.61 -7.02 -7.42
CA HIS A 109 -0.07 -7.36 -8.76
C HIS A 109 0.62 -8.73 -8.81
#